data_AF-A0A5B0D7G8-F1
#
_entry.id   AF-A0A5B0D7G8-F1
#
_cell.length_a   1.000
_cell.length_b   1.000
_cell.length_c   1.000
_cell.angle_alpha   90.00
_cell.angle_beta   90.00
_cell.angle_gamma   90.00
#
_symmetry.space_group_name_H-M   'P 1'
#
loop_
_entity.id
_entity.type
_entity.pdbx_description
1 polymer ?
#
loop_
_entity_poly.entity_id
_entity_poly.type
_entity_poly.pdbx_seq_one_letter_code
_entity_poly.pdbx_strand_id
1 'polypeptide(L)'
;MIALSKSPAPEVVVVNAVIWTENYVEAARTGDARKAERWRHSEILRALREETGERCAYCESLIDDVAYPHVEHIAPKGKFPELAHAWGNLTWACPKCNIAKGDFYHPTDGLLNPFVDEPLDHMDFVGAMVLPKLNRPRGRLTERKLRLNRSGLLKSRGRRLENLLALVQEWNLADGALRAVLDEAIRRDVDAGEYRQSALAFLSCLGFPDDASTPSAVDPS
;
A
#
# COMPACT_ATOMS: atom_id res chain seq x y z
N MET A 1 2.20 2.23 -5.26
CA MET A 1 2.22 2.76 -3.89
C MET A 1 1.29 3.96 -3.88
N ILE A 2 0.40 4.05 -2.90
CA ILE A 2 -0.43 5.23 -2.62
C ILE A 2 0.04 5.88 -1.32
N ALA A 3 -0.26 7.17 -1.15
CA ALA A 3 -0.19 7.78 0.17
C ALA A 3 -1.21 7.12 1.10
N LEU A 4 -0.81 6.86 2.34
CA LEU A 4 -1.59 6.22 3.39
C LEU A 4 -1.68 7.13 4.60
N SER A 5 -2.77 7.00 5.36
CA SER A 5 -2.93 7.69 6.63
C SER A 5 -2.86 6.68 7.77
N LYS A 6 -2.07 6.98 8.80
CA LYS A 6 -1.93 6.08 9.94
C LYS A 6 -3.19 6.18 10.80
N SER A 7 -3.83 5.05 11.09
CA SER A 7 -4.97 5.01 12.00
C SER A 7 -4.51 5.17 13.46
N PRO A 8 -5.40 5.47 14.41
CA PRO A 8 -5.07 5.37 15.83
C PRO A 8 -4.58 3.98 16.20
N ALA A 9 -3.61 3.90 17.11
CA ALA A 9 -3.11 2.61 17.58
C ALA A 9 -4.25 1.83 18.27
N PRO A 10 -4.38 0.51 18.01
CA PRO A 10 -5.35 -0.31 18.73
C PRO A 10 -5.01 -0.35 20.22
N GLU A 11 -6.04 -0.50 21.07
CA GLU A 11 -5.90 -0.44 22.54
C GLU A 11 -4.81 -1.38 23.07
N VAL A 12 -4.70 -2.59 22.50
CA VAL A 12 -3.66 -3.55 22.88
C VAL A 12 -2.24 -2.99 22.71
N VAL A 13 -1.99 -2.17 21.70
CA VAL A 13 -0.69 -1.51 21.48
C VAL A 13 -0.53 -0.34 22.44
N VAL A 14 -1.57 0.47 22.64
CA VAL A 14 -1.54 1.60 23.59
C VAL A 14 -1.17 1.12 25.00
N VAL A 15 -1.76 0.02 25.45
CA VAL A 15 -1.53 -0.52 26.79
C VAL A 15 -0.18 -1.23 26.90
N ASN A 16 0.23 -1.99 25.88
CA ASN A 16 1.32 -2.95 26.04
C ASN A 16 2.62 -2.59 25.29
N ALA A 17 2.63 -1.61 24.38
CA ALA A 17 3.78 -1.37 23.49
C ALA A 17 5.09 -1.13 24.25
N VAL A 18 5.03 -0.38 25.37
CA VAL A 18 6.21 -0.09 26.20
C VAL A 18 6.81 -1.39 26.74
N ILE A 19 6.00 -2.18 27.46
CA ILE A 19 6.44 -3.45 28.08
C ILE A 19 6.86 -4.46 27.01
N TRP A 20 6.14 -4.55 25.89
CA TRP A 20 6.51 -5.44 24.79
C TRP A 20 7.83 -5.05 24.15
N THR A 21 8.09 -3.75 23.99
CA THR A 21 9.35 -3.23 23.44
C THR A 21 10.51 -3.51 24.39
N GLU A 22 10.35 -3.24 25.68
CA GLU A 22 11.37 -3.53 26.71
C GLU A 22 11.75 -5.02 26.71
N ASN A 23 10.74 -5.90 26.72
CA ASN A 23 10.96 -7.35 26.64
C ASN A 23 11.66 -7.77 25.35
N TYR A 24 11.33 -7.13 24.22
CA TYR A 24 11.98 -7.42 22.93
C TYR A 24 13.42 -6.96 22.89
N VAL A 25 13.72 -5.76 23.38
CA VAL A 25 15.09 -5.23 23.47
C VAL A 25 15.95 -6.15 24.33
N GLU A 26 15.45 -6.60 25.47
CA GLU A 26 16.19 -7.51 26.34
C GLU A 26 16.39 -8.89 25.69
N ALA A 27 15.34 -9.47 25.10
CA ALA A 27 15.44 -10.74 24.39
C ALA A 27 16.36 -10.65 23.15
N ALA A 28 16.46 -9.49 22.50
CA ALA A 28 17.36 -9.27 21.37
C ALA A 28 18.83 -9.32 21.79
N ARG A 29 19.17 -8.86 22.99
CA ARG A 29 20.54 -8.95 23.54
C ARG A 29 20.97 -10.39 23.82
N THR A 30 20.03 -11.24 24.22
CA THR A 30 20.29 -12.64 24.60
C THR A 30 20.11 -13.63 23.45
N GLY A 31 19.75 -13.16 22.24
CA GLY A 31 19.55 -14.01 21.06
C GLY A 31 18.20 -14.71 20.99
N ASP A 32 17.25 -14.35 21.86
CA ASP A 32 15.94 -14.99 22.04
C ASP A 32 14.75 -14.11 21.56
N ALA A 33 15.03 -13.05 20.78
CA ALA A 33 14.10 -12.01 20.36
C ALA A 33 12.77 -12.53 19.77
N ARG A 34 12.82 -13.68 19.08
CA ARG A 34 11.64 -14.29 18.43
C ARG A 34 10.51 -14.60 19.42
N LYS A 35 10.84 -14.95 20.67
CA LYS A 35 9.85 -15.27 21.71
C LYS A 35 9.10 -14.02 22.21
N ALA A 36 9.73 -12.85 22.08
CA ALA A 36 9.20 -11.56 22.50
C ALA A 36 8.46 -10.79 21.37
N GLU A 37 8.35 -11.36 20.17
CA GLU A 37 7.56 -10.73 19.09
C GLU A 37 6.07 -10.70 19.49
N ARG A 38 5.46 -9.51 19.46
CA ARG A 38 4.04 -9.31 19.77
C ARG A 38 3.27 -8.50 18.73
N TRP A 39 3.94 -7.92 17.74
CA TRP A 39 3.29 -7.22 16.62
C TRP A 39 2.41 -8.13 15.72
N ARG A 40 2.46 -9.46 15.88
CA ARG A 40 1.54 -10.39 15.19
C ARG A 40 0.23 -10.62 15.97
N HIS A 41 -0.05 -9.85 17.00
CA HIS A 41 -1.32 -9.90 17.72
C HIS A 41 -2.48 -9.65 16.73
N SER A 42 -3.59 -10.38 16.89
CA SER A 42 -4.72 -10.36 15.94
C SER A 42 -5.28 -8.96 15.73
N GLU A 43 -5.42 -8.17 16.79
CA GLU A 43 -5.89 -6.78 16.71
C GLU A 43 -4.92 -5.85 15.96
N ILE A 44 -3.61 -6.08 16.08
CA ILE A 44 -2.59 -5.32 15.34
C ILE A 44 -2.69 -5.67 13.86
N LEU A 45 -2.75 -6.96 13.54
CA LEU A 45 -2.90 -7.43 12.16
C LEU A 45 -4.18 -6.87 11.52
N ARG A 46 -5.29 -6.91 12.25
CA ARG A 46 -6.57 -6.35 11.79
C ARG A 46 -6.45 -4.86 11.50
N ALA A 47 -5.94 -4.07 12.44
CA ALA A 47 -5.81 -2.61 12.26
C ALA A 47 -4.84 -2.25 11.11
N LEU A 48 -3.71 -2.95 10.98
CA LEU A 48 -2.77 -2.75 9.88
C LEU A 48 -3.37 -3.14 8.52
N ARG A 49 -4.17 -4.20 8.48
CA ARG A 49 -4.87 -4.62 7.25
C ARG A 49 -5.92 -3.59 6.83
N GLU A 50 -6.69 -3.08 7.78
CA GLU A 50 -7.72 -2.06 7.53
C GLU A 50 -7.11 -0.75 7.02
N GLU A 51 -6.03 -0.24 7.62
CA GLU A 51 -5.42 1.05 7.22
C GLU A 51 -4.83 1.05 5.80
N THR A 52 -4.49 -0.12 5.25
CA THR A 52 -3.97 -0.23 3.88
C THR A 52 -5.04 -0.63 2.85
N GLY A 53 -6.28 -0.81 3.29
CA GLY A 53 -7.35 -1.40 2.49
C GLY A 53 -6.97 -2.78 1.98
N GLU A 54 -6.43 -3.62 2.87
CA GLU A 54 -6.06 -5.04 2.66
C GLU A 54 -4.88 -5.28 1.71
N ARG A 55 -4.38 -4.21 1.11
CA ARG A 55 -3.28 -4.25 0.15
C ARG A 55 -1.92 -4.10 0.83
N CYS A 56 -0.90 -4.65 0.22
CA CYS A 56 0.48 -4.35 0.57
C CYS A 56 0.75 -2.84 0.47
N ALA A 57 1.23 -2.22 1.55
CA ALA A 57 1.52 -0.78 1.60
C ALA A 57 2.47 -0.29 0.50
N TYR A 58 3.30 -1.19 -0.06
CA TYR A 58 4.25 -0.84 -1.12
C TYR A 58 3.77 -1.14 -2.53
N CYS A 59 3.43 -2.41 -2.80
CA CYS A 59 3.11 -2.86 -4.16
C CYS A 59 1.62 -2.91 -4.48
N GLU A 60 0.75 -2.67 -3.49
CA GLU A 60 -0.71 -2.64 -3.60
C GLU A 60 -1.36 -3.97 -4.03
N SER A 61 -0.65 -5.09 -3.91
CA SER A 61 -1.24 -6.42 -4.09
C SER A 61 -2.12 -6.78 -2.89
N LEU A 62 -3.24 -7.45 -3.12
CA LEU A 62 -4.00 -8.14 -2.07
C LEU A 62 -3.18 -9.35 -1.61
N ILE A 63 -3.09 -9.54 -0.30
CA ILE A 63 -2.14 -10.50 0.28
C ILE A 63 -2.83 -11.79 0.67
N ASP A 64 -3.95 -11.69 1.38
CA ASP A 64 -4.62 -12.83 2.02
C ASP A 64 -5.12 -13.87 1.02
N ASP A 65 -5.36 -13.48 -0.24
CA ASP A 65 -5.77 -14.40 -1.31
C ASP A 65 -4.68 -15.43 -1.67
N VAL A 66 -3.41 -15.11 -1.42
CA VAL A 66 -2.27 -15.87 -1.97
C VAL A 66 -1.14 -16.13 -0.99
N ALA A 67 -1.09 -15.43 0.16
CA ALA A 67 -0.02 -15.56 1.13
C ALA A 67 -0.42 -15.09 2.53
N TYR A 68 0.32 -15.55 3.53
CA TYR A 68 0.28 -14.95 4.85
C TYR A 68 0.97 -13.58 4.83
N PRO A 69 0.35 -12.54 5.40
CA PRO A 69 0.91 -11.20 5.46
C PRO A 69 2.08 -11.13 6.43
N HIS A 70 2.97 -10.18 6.16
CA HIS A 70 4.01 -9.80 7.11
C HIS A 70 3.64 -8.45 7.74
N VAL A 71 3.96 -8.31 9.02
CA VAL A 71 4.10 -6.98 9.63
C VAL A 71 5.48 -6.46 9.27
N GLU A 72 5.49 -5.35 8.55
CA GLU A 72 6.69 -4.64 8.14
C GLU A 72 7.05 -3.58 9.16
N HIS A 73 8.35 -3.48 9.45
CA HIS A 73 8.92 -2.42 10.28
C HIS A 73 9.62 -1.39 9.39
N ILE A 74 9.10 -0.17 9.29
CA ILE A 74 9.70 0.90 8.46
C ILE A 74 11.19 1.05 8.79
N ALA A 75 11.50 1.33 10.06
CA ALA A 75 12.81 1.16 10.68
C ALA A 75 12.95 -0.30 11.17
N PRO A 76 13.90 -1.07 10.63
CA PRO A 76 13.97 -2.52 10.86
C PRO A 76 14.28 -2.85 12.32
N LYS A 77 13.48 -3.74 12.90
CA LYS A 77 13.58 -4.18 14.31
C LYS A 77 14.96 -4.71 14.71
N GLY A 78 15.75 -5.25 13.78
CA GLY A 78 17.11 -5.74 14.06
C GLY A 78 18.12 -4.63 14.30
N LYS A 79 17.88 -3.42 13.75
CA LYS A 79 18.73 -2.24 13.94
C LYS A 79 18.14 -1.25 14.95
N PHE A 80 16.82 -1.23 15.08
CA PHE A 80 16.05 -0.34 15.94
C PHE A 80 15.08 -1.16 16.80
N PRO A 81 15.58 -2.01 17.72
CA PRO A 81 14.73 -2.85 18.55
C PRO A 81 13.77 -2.04 19.45
N GLU A 82 14.13 -0.81 19.80
CA GLU A 82 13.29 0.15 20.53
C GLU A 82 12.06 0.63 19.74
N LEU A 83 12.03 0.41 18.42
CA LEU A 83 10.88 0.74 17.56
C LEU A 83 10.05 -0.49 17.18
N ALA A 84 10.33 -1.66 17.78
CA ALA A 84 9.75 -2.93 17.32
C ALA A 84 8.24 -3.03 17.53
N HIS A 85 7.67 -2.33 18.53
CA HIS A 85 6.21 -2.27 18.76
C HIS A 85 5.65 -0.84 18.68
N ALA A 86 6.44 0.11 18.18
CA ALA A 86 5.96 1.46 17.92
C ALA A 86 4.95 1.43 16.77
N TRP A 87 3.69 1.81 17.04
CA TRP A 87 2.60 1.73 16.05
C TRP A 87 2.93 2.43 14.73
N GLY A 88 3.50 3.63 14.78
CA GLY A 88 3.92 4.40 13.61
C GLY A 88 5.07 3.77 12.81
N ASN A 89 5.73 2.74 13.35
CA ASN A 89 6.78 1.99 12.67
C ASN A 89 6.26 0.70 12.01
N LEU A 90 5.01 0.31 12.24
CA LEU A 90 4.43 -0.94 11.73
C LEU A 90 3.51 -0.69 10.54
N THR A 91 3.60 -1.54 9.51
CA THR A 91 2.68 -1.52 8.36
C THR A 91 2.36 -2.92 7.83
N TRP A 92 1.26 -3.03 7.09
CA TRP A 92 0.90 -4.25 6.35
C TRP A 92 1.70 -4.38 5.05
N ALA A 93 2.39 -5.51 4.87
CA ALA A 93 3.17 -5.74 3.66
C ALA A 93 3.16 -7.21 3.23
N CYS A 94 3.30 -7.42 1.91
CA CYS A 94 3.45 -8.76 1.38
C CYS A 94 4.86 -9.30 1.67
N PRO A 95 5.04 -10.63 1.80
CA PRO A 95 6.35 -11.22 2.07
C PRO A 95 7.42 -10.80 1.06
N LYS A 96 7.05 -10.67 -0.22
CA LYS A 96 7.99 -10.30 -1.30
C LYS A 96 8.57 -8.89 -1.10
N CYS A 97 7.77 -7.92 -0.69
CA CYS A 97 8.27 -6.55 -0.49
C CYS A 97 9.04 -6.43 0.82
N ASN A 98 8.55 -7.04 1.91
CA ASN A 98 9.25 -7.04 3.20
C ASN A 98 10.64 -7.72 3.07
N ILE A 99 10.71 -8.91 2.48
CA ILE A 99 11.99 -9.61 2.25
C ILE A 99 12.92 -8.81 1.33
N ALA A 100 12.38 -8.17 0.28
CA ALA A 100 13.20 -7.36 -0.62
C ALA A 100 13.80 -6.12 0.09
N LYS A 101 13.04 -5.49 1.00
CA LYS A 101 13.53 -4.43 1.88
C LYS A 101 14.60 -4.97 2.84
N GLY A 102 14.28 -6.01 3.60
CA GLY A 102 15.12 -6.55 4.67
C GLY A 102 15.46 -5.46 5.69
N ASP A 103 16.73 -5.42 6.11
CA ASP A 103 17.21 -4.41 7.06
C ASP A 103 17.67 -3.10 6.41
N PHE A 104 17.29 -2.86 5.15
CA PHE A 104 17.62 -1.60 4.50
C PHE A 104 16.77 -0.47 5.06
N TYR A 105 17.44 0.56 5.57
CA TYR A 105 16.84 1.75 6.13
C TYR A 105 17.83 2.89 6.12
N HIS A 106 17.33 4.09 5.84
CA HIS A 106 18.04 5.34 5.99
C HIS A 106 17.01 6.42 6.38
N PRO A 107 17.26 7.24 7.40
CA PRO A 107 16.24 8.13 7.98
C PRO A 107 15.74 9.20 7.00
N THR A 108 16.60 9.71 6.12
CA THR A 108 16.29 10.79 5.16
C THR A 108 16.23 10.27 3.72
N ASP A 109 17.30 9.63 3.26
CA ASP A 109 17.48 9.16 1.88
C ASP A 109 17.03 7.70 1.67
N GLY A 110 16.15 7.21 2.55
CA GLY A 110 15.65 5.84 2.52
C GLY A 110 14.57 5.60 1.46
N LEU A 111 13.92 4.44 1.59
CA LEU A 111 12.73 4.12 0.81
C LEU A 111 11.62 5.13 1.13
N LEU A 112 10.67 5.27 0.20
CA LEU A 112 9.45 6.01 0.47
C LEU A 112 8.65 5.29 1.55
N ASN A 113 8.27 6.04 2.57
CA ASN A 113 7.35 5.64 3.61
C ASN A 113 5.96 6.18 3.22
N PRO A 114 5.00 5.31 2.88
CA PRO A 114 3.70 5.73 2.36
C PRO A 114 2.86 6.54 3.36
N PHE A 115 3.25 6.61 4.64
CA PHE A 115 2.55 7.40 5.66
C PHE A 115 3.04 8.85 5.79
N VAL A 116 4.17 9.20 5.16
CA VAL A 116 4.77 10.53 5.30
C VAL A 116 5.20 11.14 3.97
N ASP A 117 5.52 10.30 2.98
CA ASP A 117 5.90 10.75 1.64
C ASP A 117 4.69 10.69 0.71
N GLU A 118 4.61 11.63 -0.23
CA GLU A 118 3.68 11.58 -1.36
C GLU A 118 4.32 10.77 -2.50
N PRO A 119 3.89 9.52 -2.79
CA PRO A 119 4.54 8.68 -3.79
C PRO A 119 4.53 9.30 -5.20
N LEU A 120 3.51 10.09 -5.54
CA LEU A 120 3.40 10.73 -6.85
C LEU A 120 4.43 11.85 -7.04
N ASP A 121 5.04 12.39 -5.99
CA ASP A 121 6.18 13.32 -6.12
C ASP A 121 7.46 12.64 -6.60
N HIS A 122 7.51 11.30 -6.48
CA HIS A 122 8.70 10.50 -6.70
C HIS A 122 8.58 9.48 -7.84
N MET A 123 7.36 9.08 -8.21
CA MET A 123 7.12 8.03 -9.20
C MET A 123 5.89 8.34 -10.05
N ASP A 124 5.95 7.95 -11.32
CA ASP A 124 4.83 7.91 -12.26
C ASP A 124 4.37 6.47 -12.44
N PHE A 125 3.10 6.30 -12.76
CA PHE A 125 2.48 5.00 -13.02
C PHE A 125 2.00 4.99 -14.46
N VAL A 126 2.66 4.19 -15.30
CA VAL A 126 2.41 4.14 -16.76
C VAL A 126 2.05 2.72 -17.15
N GLY A 127 0.76 2.48 -17.33
CA GLY A 127 0.23 1.12 -17.47
C GLY A 127 0.66 0.26 -16.28
N ALA A 128 1.24 -0.90 -16.55
CA ALA A 128 1.71 -1.80 -15.50
C ALA A 128 3.02 -1.37 -14.81
N MET A 129 3.70 -0.35 -15.33
CA MET A 129 5.03 0.07 -14.86
C MET A 129 4.96 1.15 -13.79
N VAL A 130 5.86 1.06 -12.81
CA VAL A 130 6.15 2.12 -11.85
C VAL A 130 7.48 2.76 -12.23
N LEU A 131 7.45 4.00 -12.69
CA LEU A 131 8.61 4.71 -13.22
C LEU A 131 9.09 5.76 -12.20
N PRO A 132 10.32 5.69 -11.70
CA PRO A 132 10.83 6.74 -10.82
C PRO A 132 11.06 8.03 -11.61
N LYS A 133 10.58 9.15 -11.06
CA LYS A 133 10.75 10.49 -11.65
C LYS A 133 12.24 10.86 -11.74
N LEU A 134 12.58 11.61 -12.78
CA LEU A 134 13.93 12.15 -12.94
C LEU A 134 14.27 13.06 -11.76
N ASN A 135 15.53 13.03 -11.33
CA ASN A 135 16.03 13.82 -10.19
C ASN A 135 15.30 13.57 -8.86
N ARG A 136 14.62 12.42 -8.72
CA ARG A 136 13.98 11.95 -7.48
C ARG A 136 14.65 10.63 -7.01
N PRO A 137 15.83 10.69 -6.35
CA PRO A 137 16.63 9.51 -6.05
C PRO A 137 15.89 8.48 -5.16
N ARG A 138 15.09 8.94 -4.19
CA ARG A 138 14.29 8.07 -3.31
C ARG A 138 13.25 7.23 -4.06
N GLY A 139 12.66 7.77 -5.14
CA GLY A 139 11.75 7.00 -6.01
C GLY A 139 12.47 5.85 -6.69
N ARG A 140 13.66 6.12 -7.27
CA ARG A 140 14.49 5.10 -7.91
C ARG A 140 14.98 4.05 -6.93
N LEU A 141 15.42 4.48 -5.74
CA LEU A 141 15.85 3.58 -4.68
C LEU A 141 14.70 2.65 -4.26
N THR A 142 13.50 3.21 -4.06
CA THR A 142 12.29 2.45 -3.68
C THR A 142 11.89 1.44 -4.74
N GLU A 143 11.79 1.87 -6.00
CA GLU A 143 11.47 1.01 -7.13
C GLU A 143 12.44 -0.19 -7.22
N ARG A 144 13.75 0.08 -7.16
CA ARG A 144 14.79 -0.94 -7.29
C ARG A 144 14.86 -1.87 -6.10
N LYS A 145 14.84 -1.31 -4.88
CA LYS A 145 15.01 -2.08 -3.65
C LYS A 145 13.83 -3.01 -3.42
N LEU A 146 12.59 -2.51 -3.61
CA LEU A 146 11.37 -3.30 -3.47
C LEU A 146 11.02 -4.10 -4.75
N ARG A 147 11.75 -3.87 -5.84
CA ARG A 147 11.56 -4.49 -7.15
C ARG A 147 10.12 -4.30 -7.62
N LEU A 148 9.65 -3.04 -7.63
CA LEU A 148 8.25 -2.70 -7.94
C LEU A 148 7.85 -3.03 -9.38
N ASN A 149 8.82 -3.29 -10.26
CA ASN A 149 8.64 -3.78 -11.63
C ASN A 149 9.07 -5.24 -11.84
N ARG A 150 9.11 -6.07 -10.79
CA ARG A 150 9.32 -7.52 -10.95
C ARG A 150 8.24 -8.11 -11.87
N SER A 151 8.61 -9.11 -12.69
CA SER A 151 7.75 -9.69 -13.72
C SER A 151 6.35 -10.07 -13.24
N GLY A 152 6.22 -10.63 -12.02
CA GLY A 152 4.92 -10.96 -11.43
C GLY A 152 4.01 -9.74 -11.25
N LEU A 153 4.54 -8.60 -10.78
CA LEU A 153 3.75 -7.37 -10.62
C LEU A 153 3.34 -6.77 -11.97
N LEU A 154 4.24 -6.80 -12.95
CA LEU A 154 3.92 -6.31 -14.30
C LEU A 154 2.76 -7.11 -14.90
N LYS A 155 2.76 -8.44 -14.75
CA LYS A 155 1.68 -9.32 -15.22
C LYS A 155 0.37 -9.07 -14.46
N SER A 156 0.41 -9.02 -13.13
CA SER A 156 -0.80 -8.80 -12.31
C SER A 156 -1.42 -7.44 -12.59
N ARG A 157 -0.61 -6.37 -12.67
CA ARG A 157 -1.11 -5.04 -13.07
C ARG A 157 -1.63 -5.04 -14.50
N GLY A 158 -0.93 -5.66 -15.46
CA GLY A 158 -1.39 -5.76 -16.84
C GLY A 158 -2.80 -6.35 -16.92
N ARG A 159 -3.03 -7.51 -16.28
CA ARG A 159 -4.35 -8.15 -16.21
C ARG A 159 -5.40 -7.25 -15.55
N ARG A 160 -5.03 -6.55 -14.48
CA ARG A 160 -5.92 -5.61 -13.78
C ARG A 160 -6.36 -4.48 -14.72
N LEU A 161 -5.43 -3.92 -15.48
CA LEU A 161 -5.72 -2.83 -16.43
C LEU A 161 -6.51 -3.31 -17.65
N GLU A 162 -6.27 -4.53 -18.14
CA GLU A 162 -7.08 -5.16 -19.20
C GLU A 162 -8.55 -5.28 -18.79
N ASN A 163 -8.81 -5.72 -17.55
CA ASN A 163 -10.18 -5.80 -17.03
C ASN A 163 -10.85 -4.40 -16.93
N LEU A 164 -10.12 -3.40 -16.44
CA LEU A 164 -10.62 -2.02 -16.37
C LEU A 164 -10.89 -1.45 -17.75
N LEU A 165 -10.04 -1.74 -18.74
CA LEU A 165 -10.24 -1.30 -20.12
C LEU A 165 -11.57 -1.82 -20.68
N ALA A 166 -11.91 -3.08 -20.43
CA ALA A 166 -13.18 -3.66 -20.87
C ALA A 166 -14.39 -2.91 -20.26
N LEU A 167 -14.34 -2.59 -18.96
CA LEU A 167 -15.39 -1.81 -18.29
C LEU A 167 -15.50 -0.39 -18.85
N VAL A 168 -14.37 0.28 -19.10
CA VAL A 168 -14.36 1.64 -19.67
C VAL A 168 -14.87 1.66 -21.11
N GLN A 169 -14.58 0.62 -21.91
CA GLN A 169 -15.12 0.48 -23.26
C GLN A 169 -16.65 0.33 -23.23
N GLU A 170 -17.18 -0.48 -22.33
CA GLU A 170 -18.61 -0.61 -22.12
C GLU A 170 -19.24 0.71 -21.65
N TRP A 171 -18.62 1.37 -20.67
CA TRP A 171 -19.06 2.67 -20.15
C TRP A 171 -19.12 3.75 -21.24
N ASN A 172 -18.15 3.77 -22.16
CA ASN A 172 -18.12 4.73 -23.27
C ASN A 172 -19.24 4.51 -24.28
N LEU A 173 -19.66 3.26 -24.49
CA LEU A 173 -20.75 2.90 -25.39
C LEU A 173 -22.13 3.00 -24.73
N ALA A 174 -22.18 2.97 -23.41
CA ALA A 174 -23.41 3.08 -22.63
C ALA A 174 -23.93 4.53 -22.53
N ASP A 175 -25.24 4.63 -22.35
CA ASP A 175 -25.98 5.85 -22.05
C ASP A 175 -26.90 5.66 -20.83
N GLY A 176 -27.52 6.76 -20.40
CA GLY A 176 -28.54 6.78 -19.35
C GLY A 176 -28.15 6.01 -18.08
N ALA A 177 -29.06 5.15 -17.63
CA ALA A 177 -28.90 4.39 -16.39
C ALA A 177 -27.74 3.39 -16.43
N LEU A 178 -27.49 2.74 -17.58
CA LEU A 178 -26.40 1.76 -17.68
C LEU A 178 -25.04 2.44 -17.50
N ARG A 179 -24.85 3.62 -18.11
CA ARG A 179 -23.61 4.38 -17.95
C ARG A 179 -23.35 4.76 -16.48
N ALA A 180 -24.39 5.14 -15.75
CA ALA A 180 -24.27 5.46 -14.32
C ALA A 180 -23.89 4.24 -13.47
N VAL A 181 -24.49 3.07 -13.75
CA VAL A 181 -24.16 1.81 -13.06
C VAL A 181 -22.71 1.39 -13.34
N LEU A 182 -22.24 1.53 -14.59
CA LEU A 182 -20.86 1.22 -14.96
C LEU A 182 -19.86 2.19 -14.34
N ASP A 183 -20.19 3.48 -14.23
CA ASP A 183 -19.37 4.48 -13.53
C ASP A 183 -19.16 4.08 -12.06
N GLU A 184 -20.25 3.77 -11.34
CA GLU A 184 -20.19 3.31 -9.95
C GLU A 184 -19.40 2.00 -9.82
N ALA A 185 -19.61 1.05 -10.73
CA ALA A 185 -18.91 -0.22 -10.73
C ALA A 185 -17.39 -0.04 -10.91
N ILE A 186 -16.95 0.83 -11.82
CA ILE A 186 -15.53 1.16 -12.03
C ILE A 186 -14.94 1.79 -10.77
N ARG A 187 -15.63 2.78 -10.16
CA ARG A 187 -15.13 3.44 -8.94
C ARG A 187 -15.00 2.47 -7.78
N ARG A 188 -16.02 1.65 -7.53
CA ARG A 188 -16.02 0.63 -6.49
C ARG A 188 -14.89 -0.38 -6.69
N ASP A 189 -14.67 -0.80 -7.93
CA ASP A 189 -13.61 -1.72 -8.29
C ASP A 189 -12.21 -1.10 -8.08
N VAL A 190 -12.00 0.17 -8.40
CA VAL A 190 -10.73 0.88 -8.13
C VAL A 190 -10.44 0.99 -6.64
N ASP A 191 -11.45 1.31 -5.82
CA ASP A 191 -11.27 1.54 -4.39
C ASP A 191 -11.02 0.24 -3.61
N ALA A 192 -11.72 -0.84 -3.97
CA ALA A 192 -11.55 -2.15 -3.32
C ALA A 192 -10.41 -2.98 -3.93
N GLY A 193 -10.07 -2.75 -5.20
CA GLY A 193 -9.17 -3.60 -5.96
C GLY A 193 -7.67 -3.39 -5.69
N GLU A 194 -6.87 -4.25 -6.32
CA GLU A 194 -5.41 -4.15 -6.32
C GLU A 194 -4.90 -3.01 -7.21
N TYR A 195 -3.67 -2.55 -6.91
CA TYR A 195 -2.91 -1.63 -7.76
C TYR A 195 -3.63 -0.30 -8.05
N ARG A 196 -4.34 0.22 -7.04
CA ARG A 196 -5.16 1.43 -7.12
C ARG A 196 -4.46 2.59 -7.81
N GLN A 197 -3.20 2.87 -7.49
CA GLN A 197 -2.48 3.97 -8.15
C GLN A 197 -2.27 3.73 -9.67
N SER A 198 -2.03 2.48 -10.09
CA SER A 198 -1.91 2.14 -11.51
C SER A 198 -3.26 2.21 -12.21
N ALA A 199 -4.33 1.78 -11.53
CA ALA A 199 -5.69 1.87 -12.04
C ALA A 199 -6.13 3.33 -12.25
N LEU A 200 -5.92 4.20 -11.26
CA LEU A 200 -6.24 5.63 -11.36
C LEU A 200 -5.49 6.32 -12.51
N ALA A 201 -4.17 6.11 -12.61
CA ALA A 201 -3.37 6.68 -13.69
C ALA A 201 -3.83 6.19 -15.08
N PHE A 202 -4.25 4.93 -15.17
CA PHE A 202 -4.75 4.35 -16.41
C PHE A 202 -6.14 4.89 -16.78
N LEU A 203 -7.06 5.02 -15.83
CA LEU A 203 -8.38 5.61 -16.03
C LEU A 203 -8.30 7.07 -16.49
N SER A 204 -7.43 7.86 -15.86
CA SER A 204 -7.16 9.24 -16.27
C SER A 204 -6.65 9.31 -17.72
N CYS A 205 -5.75 8.40 -18.12
CA CYS A 205 -5.27 8.29 -19.50
C CYS A 205 -6.38 7.95 -20.50
N LEU A 206 -7.39 7.18 -20.09
CA LEU A 206 -8.56 6.83 -20.91
C LEU A 206 -9.66 7.90 -20.89
N GLY A 207 -9.48 9.00 -20.16
CA GLY A 207 -10.47 10.07 -20.04
C GLY A 207 -11.67 9.72 -19.16
N PHE A 208 -11.53 8.74 -18.26
CA PHE A 208 -12.54 8.47 -17.24
C PHE A 208 -12.51 9.60 -16.18
N PRO A 209 -13.67 10.18 -15.81
CA PRO A 209 -13.71 11.38 -14.96
C PRO A 209 -13.27 11.10 -13.52
N ASP A 210 -12.32 11.90 -13.03
CA ASP A 210 -11.95 11.95 -11.61
C ASP A 210 -13.14 12.46 -10.77
N ASP A 211 -13.24 12.07 -9.50
CA ASP A 211 -14.31 12.51 -8.58
C ASP A 211 -14.41 14.04 -8.45
N ALA A 212 -13.33 14.78 -8.75
CA ALA A 212 -13.31 16.24 -8.77
C ALA A 212 -14.04 16.86 -9.98
N SER A 213 -14.42 16.06 -10.98
CA SER A 213 -14.96 16.50 -12.26
C SER A 213 -16.43 16.14 -12.48
N THR A 214 -17.08 15.46 -11.53
CA THR A 214 -18.52 15.17 -11.61
C THR A 214 -19.32 16.42 -11.23
N PRO A 215 -20.08 17.05 -12.15
CA PRO A 215 -21.02 18.08 -11.76
C PRO A 215 -22.06 17.44 -10.83
N SER A 216 -22.33 18.10 -9.70
CA SER A 216 -23.39 17.71 -8.77
C SER A 216 -24.69 17.50 -9.54
N ALA A 217 -25.10 16.24 -9.68
CA ALA A 217 -26.37 15.90 -10.30
C ALA A 217 -27.48 16.09 -9.26
N VAL A 218 -27.87 17.35 -9.01
CA VAL A 218 -29.16 17.67 -8.37
C VAL A 218 -29.68 19.00 -8.91
N ASP A 219 -30.74 18.93 -9.71
CA ASP A 219 -31.99 19.62 -9.37
C ASP A 219 -33.14 18.98 -10.18
N PRO A 220 -34.05 18.21 -9.55
CA PRO A 220 -35.31 17.87 -10.16
C PRO A 220 -36.24 19.08 -10.07
N SER A 221 -36.74 19.51 -11.24
CA SER A 221 -37.80 20.53 -11.39
C SER A 221 -39.15 20.02 -10.87
#